data_AF-A0A9W6S518-F1
#
_entry.id   AF-A0A9W6S518-F1
#
_cell.length_a   1.000
_cell.length_b   1.000
_cell.length_c   1.000
_cell.angle_alpha   90.00
_cell.angle_beta   90.00
_cell.angle_gamma   90.00
#
_symmetry.space_group_name_H-M   'P 1'
#
loop_
_entity.id
_entity.type
_entity.pdbx_description
1 polymer ?
#
loop_
_entity_poly.entity_id
_entity_poly.type
_entity_poly.pdbx_seq_one_letter_code
_entity_poly.pdbx_strand_id
1 'polypeptide(L)'
;MEENRARRVVDALRDRGINAHLLRAGVGQFGVRVSLPGGRDAEWDTDGTAGLEAQVMRNGMLVGFVPKIEGSADFTEEQVVDAIARTDYDQPVARQRETAPPPSKPLPREGGVFRRFLDGFRYR
;
A
#
# COMPACT_ATOMS: atom_id res chain seq x y z
N MET A 1 -11.90 6.76 -1.02
CA MET A 1 -12.28 8.07 -1.62
C MET A 1 -13.34 7.96 -2.72
N GLU A 2 -14.07 9.05 -3.02
CA GLU A 2 -14.92 9.20 -4.23
C GLU A 2 -14.09 9.54 -5.49
N GLU A 3 -14.49 9.07 -6.68
CA GLU A 3 -13.70 9.23 -7.93
C GLU A 3 -13.40 10.70 -8.28
N ASN A 4 -14.43 11.56 -8.28
CA ASN A 4 -14.26 12.96 -8.66
C ASN A 4 -13.38 13.73 -7.67
N ARG A 5 -13.47 13.38 -6.38
CA ARG A 5 -12.61 13.94 -5.34
C ARG A 5 -11.17 13.49 -5.53
N ALA A 6 -10.94 12.20 -5.77
CA ALA A 6 -9.61 11.66 -6.04
C ALA A 6 -8.95 12.30 -7.26
N ARG A 7 -9.70 12.55 -8.34
CA ARG A 7 -9.21 13.27 -9.52
C ARG A 7 -8.74 14.69 -9.18
N ARG A 8 -9.55 15.48 -8.47
CA ARG A 8 -9.18 16.85 -8.06
C ARG A 8 -7.95 16.88 -7.16
N VAL A 9 -7.84 15.93 -6.22
CA VAL A 9 -6.66 15.81 -5.35
C VAL A 9 -5.41 15.46 -6.17
N VAL A 10 -5.52 14.54 -7.13
CA VAL A 10 -4.40 14.20 -8.05
C VAL A 10 -3.95 15.43 -8.83
N ASP A 11 -4.89 16.17 -9.43
CA ASP A 11 -4.56 17.38 -10.20
C ASP A 11 -3.84 18.41 -9.31
N ALA A 12 -4.38 18.70 -8.13
CA ALA A 12 -3.78 19.63 -7.17
C ALA A 12 -2.39 19.20 -6.65
N LEU A 13 -2.13 17.89 -6.51
CA LEU A 13 -0.81 17.37 -6.16
C LEU A 13 0.18 17.52 -7.33
N ARG A 14 -0.27 17.28 -8.56
CA ARG A 14 0.55 17.43 -9.77
C ARG A 14 0.92 18.87 -10.03
N ASP A 15 0.02 19.82 -9.76
CA ASP A 15 0.30 21.26 -9.81
C ASP A 15 1.41 21.68 -8.83
N ARG A 16 1.62 20.92 -7.74
CA ARG A 16 2.72 21.09 -6.78
C ARG A 16 3.99 20.31 -7.14
N GLY A 17 4.04 19.65 -8.30
CA GLY A 17 5.18 18.85 -8.75
C GLY A 17 5.26 17.45 -8.14
N ILE A 18 4.22 16.98 -7.46
CA ILE A 18 4.16 15.62 -6.89
C ILE A 18 3.65 14.66 -7.97
N ASN A 19 4.35 13.55 -8.19
CA ASN A 19 3.97 12.56 -9.19
C ASN A 19 2.79 11.68 -8.71
N ALA A 20 1.59 12.27 -8.73
CA ALA A 20 0.35 11.62 -8.33
C ALA A 20 -0.44 11.09 -9.53
N HIS A 21 -1.19 10.01 -9.29
CA HIS A 21 -2.04 9.31 -10.24
C HIS A 21 -3.34 8.88 -9.56
N LEU A 22 -4.43 8.85 -10.34
CA LEU A 22 -5.67 8.24 -9.88
C LEU A 22 -5.48 6.73 -9.73
N LEU A 23 -5.81 6.20 -8.56
CA LEU A 23 -5.78 4.76 -8.28
C LEU A 23 -7.19 4.19 -8.30
N ARG A 24 -7.37 3.06 -8.99
CA ARG A 24 -8.60 2.25 -8.99
C ARG A 24 -8.30 0.96 -8.24
N ALA A 25 -8.52 0.96 -6.94
CA ALA A 25 -8.19 -0.18 -6.06
C ALA A 25 -9.16 -1.36 -6.22
N GLY A 26 -10.38 -1.09 -6.69
CA GLY A 26 -11.42 -2.08 -6.91
C GLY A 26 -12.65 -1.49 -7.61
N VAL A 27 -13.71 -2.28 -7.75
CA VAL A 27 -14.97 -1.80 -8.32
C VAL A 27 -15.57 -0.76 -7.38
N GLY A 28 -15.65 0.49 -7.83
CA GLY A 28 -16.16 1.61 -7.02
C GLY A 28 -15.20 2.13 -5.95
N GLN A 29 -13.96 1.62 -5.88
CA GLN A 29 -12.96 2.05 -4.91
C GLN A 29 -11.86 2.87 -5.59
N PHE A 30 -11.78 4.14 -5.21
CA PHE A 30 -10.86 5.12 -5.77
C PHE A 30 -9.97 5.68 -4.68
N GLY A 31 -8.72 5.97 -5.06
CA GLY A 31 -7.72 6.57 -4.19
C GLY A 31 -6.68 7.36 -4.98
N VAL A 32 -5.62 7.76 -4.29
CA VAL A 32 -4.51 8.54 -4.87
C VAL A 32 -3.23 7.72 -4.77
N ARG A 33 -2.55 7.49 -5.89
CA ARG A 33 -1.21 6.88 -5.91
C ARG A 33 -0.15 7.95 -6.12
N VAL A 34 0.80 8.07 -5.20
CA VAL A 34 1.99 8.92 -5.35
C VAL A 34 3.19 8.04 -5.64
N SER A 35 3.83 8.23 -6.79
CA SER A 35 5.04 7.48 -7.13
C SER A 35 6.26 8.10 -6.46
N LEU A 36 6.99 7.27 -5.73
CA LEU A 36 8.12 7.65 -4.87
C LEU A 36 9.45 7.17 -5.47
N PRO A 37 10.58 7.79 -5.09
CA PRO A 37 11.90 7.31 -5.46
C PRO A 37 12.15 5.85 -5.03
N GLY A 38 12.90 5.11 -5.86
CA GLY A 38 13.26 3.71 -5.59
C GLY A 38 12.21 2.68 -6.02
N GLY A 39 11.23 3.09 -6.84
CA GLY A 39 10.17 2.21 -7.36
C GLY A 39 9.12 1.86 -6.31
N ARG A 40 8.91 2.76 -5.35
CA ARG A 40 7.86 2.65 -4.33
C ARG A 40 6.65 3.46 -4.79
N ASP A 41 5.46 3.06 -4.37
CA ASP A 41 4.23 3.80 -4.60
C ASP A 41 3.49 3.95 -3.27
N ALA A 42 3.08 5.17 -2.91
CA ALA A 42 2.18 5.41 -1.78
C ALA A 42 0.74 5.45 -2.28
N GLU A 43 -0.08 4.52 -1.81
CA GLU A 43 -1.49 4.38 -2.15
C GLU A 43 -2.35 4.90 -1.00
N TRP A 44 -3.06 5.99 -1.24
CA TRP A 44 -3.88 6.69 -0.25
C TRP A 44 -5.37 6.38 -0.41
N ASP A 45 -6.05 6.18 0.73
CA ASP A 45 -7.51 6.05 0.84
C ASP A 45 -8.11 5.01 -0.14
N THR A 46 -7.51 3.81 -0.13
CA THR A 46 -7.84 2.70 -1.04
C THR A 46 -8.85 1.69 -0.47
N ASP A 47 -9.03 1.66 0.84
CA ASP A 47 -9.87 0.70 1.54
C ASP A 47 -11.26 1.26 1.92
N GLY A 48 -11.52 2.53 1.61
CA GLY A 48 -12.80 3.19 1.87
C GLY A 48 -13.04 3.45 3.35
N THR A 49 -11.99 3.48 4.18
CA THR A 49 -12.12 3.91 5.56
C THR A 49 -12.47 5.39 5.62
N ALA A 50 -13.14 5.79 6.70
CA ALA A 50 -13.52 7.17 6.93
C ALA A 50 -12.31 8.06 7.32
N GLY A 51 -11.06 7.72 7.01
CA GLY A 51 -9.95 8.63 7.26
C GLY A 51 -8.79 8.41 6.31
N LEU A 52 -7.95 9.43 6.26
CA LEU A 52 -6.82 9.49 5.36
C LEU A 52 -5.67 8.65 5.93
N GLU A 53 -5.36 7.57 5.21
CA GLU A 53 -4.22 6.68 5.47
C GLU A 53 -3.57 6.27 4.14
N ALA A 54 -2.35 5.74 4.23
CA ALA A 54 -1.60 5.33 3.04
C ALA A 54 -0.89 4.01 3.25
N GLN A 55 -0.77 3.22 2.19
CA GLN A 55 0.08 2.05 2.12
C GLN A 55 1.22 2.32 1.15
N VAL A 56 2.46 2.07 1.57
CA VAL A 56 3.64 2.19 0.73
C VAL A 56 3.99 0.82 0.18
N MET A 57 3.84 0.67 -1.12
CA MET A 57 4.03 -0.54 -1.87
C MET A 57 5.36 -0.51 -2.62
N ARG A 58 6.01 -1.67 -2.78
CA ARG A 58 7.15 -1.86 -3.68
C ARG A 58 7.02 -3.22 -4.35
N ASN A 59 6.93 -3.24 -5.68
CA ASN A 59 6.73 -4.47 -6.46
C ASN A 59 5.55 -5.31 -5.96
N GLY A 60 4.44 -4.66 -5.58
CA GLY A 60 3.25 -5.33 -5.05
C GLY A 60 3.36 -5.83 -3.60
N MET A 61 4.49 -5.60 -2.91
CA MET A 61 4.65 -5.91 -1.49
C MET A 61 4.53 -4.66 -0.64
N LEU A 62 3.80 -4.73 0.47
CA LEU A 62 3.72 -3.66 1.46
C LEU A 62 5.08 -3.50 2.16
N VAL A 63 5.67 -2.29 2.06
CA VAL A 63 6.96 -1.94 2.66
C VAL A 63 6.89 -0.83 3.71
N GLY A 64 5.74 -0.19 3.86
CA GLY A 64 5.48 0.83 4.86
C GLY A 64 4.02 1.27 4.84
N PHE A 65 3.60 2.08 5.80
CA PHE A 65 2.27 2.67 5.80
C PHE A 65 2.29 4.00 6.56
N VAL A 66 1.35 4.86 6.22
CA VAL A 66 1.02 6.06 6.99
C VAL A 66 -0.22 5.71 7.80
N PRO A 67 -0.17 5.74 9.14
CA PRO A 67 -1.33 5.45 9.95
C PRO A 67 -2.44 6.46 9.67
N LYS A 68 -3.68 6.05 9.86
CA LYS A 68 -4.84 6.94 9.81
C LYS A 68 -4.57 8.23 10.58
N ILE A 69 -4.70 9.35 9.88
CA ILE A 69 -4.53 10.68 10.47
C ILE A 69 -5.78 10.99 11.32
N GLU A 70 -5.60 11.34 12.59
CA GLU A 70 -6.71 11.67 13.48
C GLU A 70 -7.48 12.89 12.98
N GLY A 71 -8.82 12.84 13.00
CA GLY A 71 -9.69 13.92 12.49
C GLY A 71 -9.75 14.04 10.96
N SER A 72 -9.05 13.18 10.21
CA SER A 72 -9.01 13.26 8.74
C SER A 72 -10.29 12.87 8.01
N ALA A 73 -11.30 12.37 8.74
CA ALA A 73 -12.62 12.05 8.20
C ALA A 73 -13.29 13.26 7.54
N ASP A 74 -13.11 14.42 8.16
CA ASP A 74 -13.76 15.67 7.77
C ASP A 74 -12.83 16.60 7.00
N PHE A 75 -11.66 16.11 6.57
CA PHE A 75 -10.72 16.94 5.82
C PHE A 75 -11.33 17.44 4.52
N THR A 76 -11.07 18.70 4.20
CA THR A 76 -11.34 19.26 2.87
C THR A 76 -10.35 18.70 1.84
N GLU A 77 -10.59 18.98 0.56
CA GLU A 77 -9.66 18.56 -0.51
C GLU A 77 -8.29 19.20 -0.35
N GLU A 78 -8.25 20.48 0.04
CA GLU A 78 -7.00 21.21 0.28
C GLU A 78 -6.23 20.63 1.46
N GLN A 79 -6.93 20.21 2.53
CA GLN A 79 -6.32 19.56 3.69
C GLN A 79 -5.78 18.17 3.34
N VAL A 80 -6.48 17.40 2.50
CA VAL A 80 -5.97 16.12 1.98
C VAL A 80 -4.70 16.33 1.16
N VAL A 81 -4.71 17.29 0.22
CA VAL A 81 -3.54 17.61 -0.61
C VAL A 81 -2.36 18.04 0.26
N ASP A 82 -2.60 18.90 1.24
CA ASP A 82 -1.57 19.36 2.17
C ASP A 82 -1.01 18.22 3.04
N ALA A 83 -1.86 17.32 3.55
CA ALA A 83 -1.43 16.16 4.31
C ALA A 83 -0.57 15.20 3.48
N ILE A 84 -1.00 14.87 2.26
CA ILE A 84 -0.24 14.01 1.33
C ILE A 84 1.11 14.65 0.97
N ALA A 85 1.12 15.97 0.73
CA ALA A 85 2.33 16.71 0.36
C ALA A 85 3.35 16.84 1.51
N ARG A 86 2.88 16.89 2.77
CA ARG A 86 3.74 16.98 3.97
C ARG A 86 4.20 15.63 4.51
N THR A 87 3.68 14.54 3.96
CA THR A 87 4.03 13.20 4.43
C THR A 87 5.46 12.85 4.05
N ASP A 88 6.25 12.47 5.05
CA ASP A 88 7.57 11.89 4.86
C ASP A 88 7.44 10.38 4.58
N TYR A 89 7.62 10.01 3.30
CA TYR A 89 7.54 8.63 2.84
C TYR A 89 8.86 7.85 2.98
N ASP A 90 9.93 8.49 3.45
CA ASP A 90 11.22 7.85 3.67
C ASP A 90 11.32 7.22 5.05
N GLN A 91 10.38 7.51 5.96
CA GLN A 91 10.27 6.84 7.25
C GLN A 91 9.29 5.65 7.17
N PRO A 92 9.78 4.40 7.31
CA PRO A 92 8.94 3.21 7.23
C PRO A 92 8.38 2.88 8.62
N VAL A 93 7.36 3.57 9.13
CA VAL A 93 6.94 3.27 10.52
C VAL A 93 6.03 2.04 10.60
N ALA A 94 6.66 0.87 10.67
CA ALA A 94 6.29 -0.22 11.58
C ALA A 94 7.29 -0.22 12.75
N ARG A 95 6.85 -0.36 14.01
CA ARG A 95 7.78 -0.34 15.17
C ARG A 95 8.34 -1.74 15.46
N GLN A 96 9.67 -1.84 15.50
CA GLN A 96 10.46 -3.07 15.72
C GLN A 96 10.79 -3.28 17.22
N ARG A 97 10.79 -4.54 17.69
CA ARG A 97 11.13 -4.93 19.08
C ARG A 97 12.61 -4.64 19.40
N GLU A 98 12.93 -4.30 20.64
CA GLU A 98 14.32 -4.02 21.11
C GLU A 98 15.28 -5.22 20.98
N THR A 99 14.77 -6.45 20.86
CA THR A 99 15.60 -7.64 20.63
C THR A 99 14.86 -8.66 19.77
N ALA A 100 15.60 -9.28 18.84
CA ALA A 100 15.07 -10.35 18.00
C ALA A 100 14.80 -11.63 18.82
N PRO A 101 13.68 -12.34 18.59
CA PRO A 101 13.51 -13.67 19.16
C PRO A 101 14.60 -14.62 18.65
N PRO A 102 15.08 -15.57 19.48
CA PRO A 102 16.08 -16.54 19.04
C PRO A 102 15.56 -17.39 17.87
N PRO A 103 16.46 -17.82 16.96
CA PRO A 103 16.05 -18.54 15.76
C PRO A 103 15.34 -19.85 16.09
N SER A 104 14.20 -20.08 15.45
CA SER A 104 13.45 -21.34 15.52
C SER A 104 13.89 -22.31 14.42
N LYS A 105 13.47 -23.58 14.55
CA LYS A 105 13.81 -24.63 13.58
C LYS A 105 13.28 -24.25 12.18
N PRO A 106 14.10 -24.37 11.12
CA PRO A 106 13.66 -24.07 9.76
C PRO A 106 12.43 -24.89 9.35
N LEU A 107 11.50 -24.25 8.64
CA LEU A 107 10.34 -24.91 8.05
C LEU A 107 10.71 -25.57 6.71
N PRO A 108 10.08 -26.71 6.36
CA PRO A 108 10.27 -27.34 5.06
C PRO A 108 9.70 -26.44 3.94
N ARG A 109 10.38 -26.43 2.79
CA ARG A 109 9.98 -25.65 1.62
C ARG A 109 8.69 -26.21 1.00
N GLU A 110 7.74 -25.35 0.69
CA GLU A 110 6.55 -25.72 -0.07
C GLU A 110 6.82 -25.76 -1.58
N GLY A 111 6.30 -26.80 -2.26
CA GLY A 111 6.09 -26.80 -3.71
C GLY A 111 7.27 -27.20 -4.60
N GLY A 112 7.80 -28.42 -4.46
CA GLY A 112 8.59 -29.01 -5.56
C GLY A 112 9.35 -30.29 -5.29
N VAL A 113 8.65 -31.44 -5.29
CA VAL A 113 9.09 -32.74 -5.87
C VAL A 113 7.90 -33.71 -6.11
N PHE A 114 6.75 -33.53 -5.44
CA PHE A 114 5.65 -34.51 -5.45
C PHE A 114 4.68 -34.49 -6.66
N ARG A 115 4.89 -33.62 -7.67
CA ARG A 115 4.19 -33.76 -8.96
C ARG A 115 4.69 -34.98 -9.76
N ARG A 116 5.79 -35.61 -9.33
CA ARG A 116 6.36 -36.84 -9.89
C ARG A 116 5.60 -38.12 -9.49
N PHE A 117 4.55 -38.03 -8.67
CA PHE A 117 3.75 -39.20 -8.24
C PHE A 117 2.47 -39.43 -9.05
N LEU A 118 2.06 -38.49 -9.91
CA LEU A 118 0.84 -38.65 -10.73
C LEU A 118 1.08 -39.43 -12.04
N ASP A 119 2.32 -39.78 -12.36
CA ASP A 119 2.74 -40.35 -13.66
C ASP A 119 2.91 -41.88 -13.65
N GLY A 120 2.29 -42.60 -12.73
CA GLY A 120 2.65 -44.00 -12.46
C GLY A 120 1.51 -44.95 -12.12
N PHE A 121 0.74 -45.38 -13.13
CA PHE A 121 0.17 -46.74 -13.29
C PHE A 121 -0.59 -47.37 -12.09
N ARG A 122 -1.91 -47.56 -12.21
CA ARG A 122 -2.48 -48.85 -12.68
C ARG A 122 -1.63 -50.05 -12.22
N TYR A 123 -2.06 -50.75 -11.17
CA TYR A 123 -2.37 -52.19 -11.25
C TYR A 123 -3.02 -52.63 -9.92
N ARG A 124 -4.30 -52.96 -10.06
CA ARG A 124 -5.18 -53.82 -9.26
C ARG A 124 -5.48 -53.46 -7.81
#